data_AF-A0A1W9UA82-F1
#
_entry.id   AF-A0A1W9UA82-F1
#
_cell.length_a   1.000
_cell.length_b   1.000
_cell.length_c   1.000
_cell.angle_alpha   90.00
_cell.angle_beta   90.00
_cell.angle_gamma   90.00
#
_symmetry.space_group_name_H-M   'P 1'
#
loop_
_entity.id
_entity.type
_entity.pdbx_description
1 polymer ?
#
loop_
_entity_poly.entity_id
_entity_poly.type
_entity_poly.pdbx_seq_one_letter_code
_entity_poly.pdbx_strand_id
1 'polypeptide(L)' 'MGSIRRECLDHMIVLNGKHLRRVLKEYFAYYHESRTHLGLEKDSPKPRAVQARDVGPVIIKPVLGGLHHRYYREAA' A
#
# COMPACT_ATOMS: atom_id res chain seq x y z
N MET A 1 1.51 10.97 -12.91
CA MET A 1 2.03 9.87 -13.76
C MET A 1 3.49 9.47 -13.43
N GLY A 2 3.92 9.48 -12.16
CA GLY A 2 5.30 9.08 -11.81
C GLY A 2 5.45 8.48 -10.41
N SER A 3 4.34 8.10 -9.78
CA SER A 3 4.31 7.55 -8.42
C SER A 3 5.00 6.19 -8.36
N ILE A 4 4.71 5.28 -9.30
CA ILE A 4 5.26 3.92 -9.24
C ILE A 4 6.79 3.86 -9.33
N ARG A 5 7.39 4.73 -10.14
CA ARG A 5 8.83 4.81 -10.26
C ARG A 5 9.44 5.32 -8.95
N ARG A 6 9.00 6.50 -8.50
CA ARG A 6 9.54 7.17 -7.30
C ARG A 6 9.24 6.47 -5.99
N GLU A 7 8.09 5.80 -5.89
CA GLU A 7 7.64 5.17 -4.64
C GLU A 7 8.00 3.68 -4.59
N CYS A 8 8.41 3.04 -5.70
CA CYS A 8 8.71 1.61 -5.74
C CYS A 8 9.95 1.27 -6.57
N LEU A 9 9.94 1.55 -7.87
CA LEU A 9 10.97 1.00 -8.77
C LEU A 9 12.35 1.65 -8.59
N ASP A 10 12.45 2.89 -8.12
CA ASP A 10 13.74 3.53 -7.80
C ASP A 10 14.37 2.97 -6.50
N HIS A 11 13.63 2.16 -5.72
CA HIS A 11 14.07 1.60 -4.44
C HIS A 11 14.27 0.07 -4.47
N MET A 12 14.00 -0.58 -5.60
CA MET A 12 14.01 -2.04 -5.68
C MET A 12 14.84 -2.55 -6.86
N ILE A 13 15.65 -3.57 -6.59
CA ILE A 13 16.37 -4.29 -7.65
C ILE A 13 15.44 -5.38 -8.22
N VAL A 14 15.02 -5.19 -9.47
CA VAL A 14 14.16 -6.12 -10.19
C VAL A 14 15.00 -7.21 -10.86
N LEU A 15 14.97 -8.41 -10.26
CA LEU A 15 15.79 -9.55 -10.70
C LEU A 15 15.40 -10.14 -12.07
N ASN A 16 14.10 -10.15 -12.41
CA ASN A 16 13.59 -10.67 -13.68
C ASN A 16 12.14 -10.22 -13.92
N GLY A 17 11.59 -10.53 -15.09
CA GLY A 17 10.22 -10.16 -15.45
C GLY A 17 9.13 -10.79 -14.57
N LYS A 18 9.33 -11.99 -14.02
CA LYS A 18 8.39 -12.61 -13.08
C LYS A 18 8.37 -11.86 -11.74
N HIS A 19 9.55 -11.45 -11.27
CA HIS A 19 9.70 -10.61 -10.09
C HIS A 19 9.02 -9.25 -10.32
N LEU A 20 9.29 -8.59 -11.45
CA LEU A 20 8.65 -7.33 -11.81
C LEU A 20 7.13 -7.41 -11.74
N ARG A 21 6.53 -8.44 -12.37
CA ARG A 21 5.07 -8.63 -12.34
C ARG A 21 4.51 -8.77 -10.94
N ARG A 22 5.21 -9.48 -10.04
CA ARG A 22 4.80 -9.61 -8.63
C ARG A 22 4.85 -8.26 -7.91
N VAL A 23 5.94 -7.52 -8.09
CA VAL A 23 6.14 -6.18 -7.51
C VAL A 23 5.07 -5.20 -7.99
N LEU A 24 4.83 -5.13 -9.30
CA LEU A 24 3.81 -4.25 -9.87
C LEU A 24 2.41 -4.61 -9.37
N LYS A 25 2.07 -5.90 -9.30
CA LYS A 25 0.78 -6.34 -8.76
C LYS A 25 0.58 -5.90 -7.31
N GLU A 26 1.59 -6.08 -6.48
CA GLU A 26 1.56 -5.66 -5.08
C GLU A 26 1.48 -4.13 -4.95
N TYR A 27 2.25 -3.39 -5.75
CA TYR A 27 2.20 -1.94 -5.79
C TYR A 27 0.81 -1.44 -6.20
N PHE A 28 0.17 -2.03 -7.21
CA PHE A 28 -1.16 -1.62 -7.61
C PHE A 28 -2.21 -1.91 -6.54
N ALA A 29 -2.12 -3.04 -5.82
CA ALA A 29 -2.99 -3.29 -4.69
C ALA A 29 -2.83 -2.20 -3.62
N TYR A 30 -1.59 -1.90 -3.23
CA TYR A 30 -1.28 -0.82 -2.30
C TYR A 30 -1.79 0.55 -2.77
N TYR A 31 -1.55 0.90 -4.03
CA TYR A 31 -1.93 2.18 -4.60
C TYR A 31 -3.45 2.42 -4.57
N HIS A 32 -4.23 1.38 -4.87
CA HIS A 32 -5.68 1.48 -4.94
C HIS A 32 -6.35 1.31 -3.57
N GLU A 33 -5.76 0.57 -2.64
CA GLU A 33 -6.44 0.16 -1.40
C GLU A 33 -5.87 0.81 -0.13
N SER A 34 -4.75 1.53 -0.22
CA SER A 34 -4.06 2.01 0.99
C SER A 34 -3.30 3.32 0.83
N ARG A 35 -2.70 3.59 -0.33
CA ARG A 35 -2.01 4.87 -0.58
C ARG A 35 -3.04 5.99 -0.50
N THR A 36 -2.75 7.01 0.31
CA THR A 36 -3.58 8.21 0.45
C THR A 36 -3.35 9.17 -0.72
N HIS A 37 -4.41 9.78 -1.23
CA HIS A 37 -4.34 10.75 -2.32
C HIS A 37 -4.91 12.09 -1.86
N LEU A 38 -4.13 13.17 -1.98
CA LEU A 38 -4.57 14.52 -1.58
C LEU A 38 -5.83 14.96 -2.34
N GLY A 39 -5.95 14.59 -3.62
CA GLY A 39 -7.15 14.89 -4.43
C GLY A 39 -8.38 14.03 -4.08
N LEU A 40 -8.24 13.07 -3.17
CA LEU A 40 -9.33 12.24 -2.65
C LEU A 40 -9.49 12.45 -1.13
N GLU A 41 -9.25 13.66 -0.64
CA GLU A 41 -9.35 13.98 0.79
C GLU A 41 -8.48 13.09 1.70
N LYS A 42 -7.33 12.66 1.18
CA LYS A 42 -6.40 11.70 1.82
C LYS A 42 -6.95 10.27 1.94
N ASP A 43 -8.01 9.93 1.23
CA ASP A 43 -8.45 8.54 1.07
C ASP A 43 -7.71 7.83 -0.07
N SER A 44 -7.93 6.52 -0.20
CA SER A 44 -7.48 5.69 -1.32
C SER A 44 -8.54 5.60 -2.44
N PRO A 45 -8.14 5.26 -3.69
CA PRO A 45 -9.06 5.18 -4.81
C PRO A 45 -10.19 4.17 -4.61
N LYS A 46 -9.90 3.07 -3.91
CA LYS A 46 -10.92 2.20 -3.34
C LYS A 46 -11.14 2.64 -1.89
N PRO A 47 -12.31 3.21 -1.55
CA PRO A 47 -12.58 3.66 -0.19
C PRO A 47 -12.73 2.47 0.75
N ARG A 48 -12.52 2.71 2.04
CA ARG A 48 -12.64 1.71 3.11
C ARG A 48 -13.26 2.34 4.35
N ALA A 49 -13.94 1.51 5.15
CA ALA A 49 -14.53 1.98 6.40
C ALA A 49 -13.44 2.52 7.36
N VAL A 50 -13.78 3.59 8.08
CA VAL A 50 -12.94 4.14 9.14
C VAL A 50 -12.85 3.11 10.27
N GLN A 51 -11.63 2.81 10.70
CA GLN A 51 -11.39 1.87 11.78
C GLN A 51 -11.29 2.61 13.12
N ALA A 52 -12.42 2.65 13.83
CA ALA A 52 -12.52 3.28 15.14
C ALA A 52 -11.65 2.57 16.19
N ARG A 53 -11.37 3.25 17.30
CA ARG A 53 -10.39 2.80 18.31
C ARG A 53 -10.80 1.51 19.02
N ASP A 54 -12.09 1.27 19.13
CA ASP A 54 -12.76 0.12 19.72
C ASP A 54 -12.70 -1.14 18.85
N VAL A 55 -12.36 -1.04 17.56
CA VAL A 55 -12.20 -2.19 16.66
C VAL A 55 -11.16 -3.18 17.17
N GLY A 56 -10.07 -2.69 17.78
CA GLY A 56 -8.98 -3.54 18.28
C GLY A 56 -7.60 -2.90 18.15
N PRO A 57 -6.50 -3.65 18.37
CA PRO A 57 -5.14 -3.14 18.31
C PRO A 57 -4.75 -2.69 16.90
N VAL A 58 -3.76 -1.79 16.80
CA VAL A 58 -3.19 -1.41 15.50
C VAL A 58 -2.16 -2.46 15.10
N ILE A 59 -2.36 -3.04 13.93
CA ILE A 59 -1.49 -4.02 13.29
C ILE A 59 -0.77 -3.35 12.11
N ILE A 60 0.48 -3.77 11.90
CA ILE A 60 1.34 -3.30 10.82
C ILE A 60 1.49 -4.44 9.81
N LYS A 61 1.19 -4.18 8.54
CA LYS A 61 1.46 -5.11 7.44
C LYS A 61 2.50 -4.51 6.49
N PRO A 62 3.67 -5.14 6.33
CA PRO A 62 4.65 -4.71 5.36
C PRO A 62 4.13 -4.93 3.94
N VAL A 63 4.51 -4.02 3.05
CA VAL A 63 4.14 -4.00 1.63
C VAL A 63 5.41 -3.77 0.81
N LEU A 64 5.52 -4.44 -0.34
CA LEU A 64 6.65 -4.37 -1.25
C LEU A 64 7.98 -4.70 -0.54
N GLY A 65 7.98 -5.81 0.19
CA GLY A 65 9.15 -6.23 0.98
C GLY A 65 9.49 -5.31 2.15
N GLY A 66 8.55 -4.48 2.61
CA GLY A 66 8.75 -3.55 3.72
C GLY A 66 9.09 -2.12 3.28
N LEU A 67 9.10 -1.84 1.97
CA LEU A 67 9.27 -0.49 1.46
C LEU A 67 8.12 0.43 1.90
N HIS A 68 6.91 -0.12 1.99
CA HIS A 68 5.72 0.56 2.52
C HIS A 68 5.12 -0.24 3.67
N HIS A 69 4.33 0.43 4.51
CA HIS A 69 3.61 -0.21 5.62
C HIS A 69 2.15 0.23 5.61
N ARG A 70 1.25 -0.75 5.74
CA ARG A 70 -0.17 -0.50 5.98
C ARG A 70 -0.46 -0.68 7.46
N TYR A 71 -1.06 0.33 8.06
CA TYR A 71 -1.56 0.30 9.44
C TYR A 71 -3.08 0.10 9.40
N TYR A 72 -3.56 -0.88 10.15
CA TYR A 72 -5.00 -1.16 10.27
C TYR A 72 -5.32 -1.70 11.65
N ARG A 73 -6.59 -1.61 12.07
CA ARG A 73 -7.08 -2.30 13.27
C ARG A 73 -7.75 -3.62 12.88
N GLU A 74 -7.45 -4.67 13.64
CA GLU A 74 -8.03 -6.00 13.49
C GLU A 74 -9.00 -6.26 14.64
N ALA A 75 -10.19 -6.79 14.31
CA ALA A 75 -11.17 -7.19 15.31
C ALA A 75 -10.62 -8.31 16.17
N ALA A 76 -10.79 -8.18 17.49
CA ALA A 76 -10.41 -9.21 18.45
C ALA A 76 -11.30 -10.45 18.35
#